data_AF-A0A7X8LY46-F1
#
_entry.id   AF-A0A7X8LY46-F1
#
_cell.length_a   1.000
_cell.length_b   1.000
_cell.length_c   1.000
_cell.angle_alpha   90.00
_cell.angle_beta   90.00
_cell.angle_gamma   90.00
#
_symmetry.space_group_name_H-M   'P 1'
#
loop_
_entity.id
_entity.type
_entity.pdbx_description
1 polymer ?
#
loop_
_entity_poly.entity_id
_entity_poly.type
_entity_poly.pdbx_seq_one_letter_code
_entity_poly.pdbx_strand_id
1 'polypeptide(L)'
;MKNVTALLLAFFMTFSFIGCGRISDNGDTNKKRSENVSGKENGVKGNDGKDKSNEKEDKKGTDRNSEDYPAVISKANTNLTNEDKIPDGYPMELVPFPAGAEIYSGTERDLWGMPCYLVTAITEDNFKDVLSFYKEVFKNSGLFGNTLSEGSYMIQGEYEKMNLILTIKEEKKDSTFDPKYKTSIETYVALLKDETLGQLQEAEGNNNHSNEGYTMEEFYPEEDPNKQSNSTGDDIFTGGNANAIESVNTTLTGEPIPKGFDTDLVPVPSGSVISFTSSFEDGGNKIYAVSGSSKYKPNDLVAYYMKLLKDAEKLQGEPVMYSYLIEATLNDVYISIYIYEDNYDDYKSGFEISMDLSN
;
A
#
# COMPACT_ATOMS: atom_id res chain seq x y z
N MET A 1 -21.03 13.96 3.33
CA MET A 1 -19.82 14.13 4.17
C MET A 1 -19.13 12.78 4.16
N LYS A 2 -17.94 12.63 3.55
CA LYS A 2 -16.65 12.46 4.25
C LYS A 2 -16.58 11.34 5.31
N ASN A 3 -17.65 10.63 5.58
CA ASN A 3 -17.78 9.80 6.76
C ASN A 3 -17.13 8.41 6.56
N VAL A 4 -16.86 8.00 5.30
CA VAL A 4 -16.05 6.82 4.97
C VAL A 4 -14.55 7.15 4.87
N THR A 5 -14.20 8.42 4.60
CA THR A 5 -12.83 8.93 4.82
C THR A 5 -12.36 8.72 6.27
N ALA A 6 -13.30 8.45 7.19
CA ALA A 6 -13.14 8.34 8.63
C ALA A 6 -13.09 6.91 9.22
N LEU A 7 -13.22 5.82 8.45
CA LEU A 7 -12.71 4.50 8.91
C LEU A 7 -11.27 4.25 8.41
N LEU A 8 -10.92 4.90 7.28
CA LEU A 8 -9.60 4.95 6.65
C LEU A 8 -8.47 5.53 7.54
N LEU A 9 -8.82 6.22 8.63
CA LEU A 9 -7.91 6.80 9.64
C LEU A 9 -7.87 5.96 10.93
N ALA A 10 -8.78 4.99 11.06
CA ALA A 10 -9.08 4.31 12.31
C ALA A 10 -8.24 3.04 12.56
N PHE A 11 -7.46 2.55 11.59
CA PHE A 11 -6.54 1.41 11.82
C PHE A 11 -5.13 1.55 11.21
N PHE A 12 -4.74 2.73 10.70
CA PHE A 12 -3.31 3.10 10.64
C PHE A 12 -2.68 3.24 12.06
N MET A 13 -3.49 3.09 13.12
CA MET A 13 -3.11 3.13 14.54
C MET A 13 -3.24 1.80 15.29
N THR A 14 -3.26 0.63 14.63
CA THR A 14 -2.88 -0.63 15.34
C THR A 14 -1.43 -1.00 15.21
N PHE A 15 -0.63 0.04 15.41
CA PHE A 15 0.63 -0.04 16.09
C PHE A 15 1.69 -0.86 15.34
N SER A 16 2.52 -0.08 14.65
CA SER A 16 3.98 -0.05 14.72
C SER A 16 4.62 -0.24 16.13
N PHE A 17 3.92 -0.88 17.09
CA PHE A 17 4.36 -1.36 18.40
C PHE A 17 3.85 -2.80 18.65
N ILE A 18 4.27 -3.76 17.82
CA ILE A 18 4.78 -5.04 18.37
C ILE A 18 6.29 -5.08 18.12
N GLY A 19 6.95 -4.00 18.52
CA GLY A 19 8.36 -4.01 18.91
C GLY A 19 8.46 -4.55 20.34
N CYS A 20 8.39 -5.87 20.48
CA CYS A 20 8.90 -6.61 21.62
C CYS A 20 9.29 -7.99 21.09
N GLY A 21 10.50 -8.09 20.54
CA GLY A 21 11.16 -9.38 20.43
C GLY A 21 11.12 -10.03 21.81
N ARG A 22 10.39 -11.14 21.93
CA ARG A 22 10.55 -12.05 23.06
C ARG A 22 12.01 -12.50 23.02
N ILE A 23 12.82 -11.94 23.91
CA ILE A 23 14.03 -12.60 24.38
C ILE A 23 13.54 -13.96 24.91
N SER A 24 13.83 -15.00 24.14
CA SER A 24 13.78 -16.36 24.64
C SER A 24 14.86 -16.46 25.70
N ASP A 25 14.47 -16.30 26.96
CA ASP A 25 15.21 -16.80 28.12
C ASP A 25 15.23 -18.33 28.03
N ASN A 26 16.06 -18.86 27.12
CA ASN A 26 16.66 -20.15 27.33
C ASN A 26 17.96 -19.89 28.08
N GLY A 27 17.83 -19.93 29.40
CA GLY A 27 18.95 -20.20 30.26
C GLY A 27 19.61 -21.48 29.78
N ASP A 28 20.81 -21.37 29.24
CA ASP A 28 21.80 -22.37 29.53
C ASP A 28 23.20 -21.81 29.63
N THR A 29 23.89 -22.41 30.58
CA THR A 29 25.04 -21.89 31.29
C THR A 29 26.36 -22.16 30.55
N ASN A 30 27.37 -21.35 30.88
CA ASN A 30 28.80 -21.65 30.75
C ASN A 30 29.42 -21.73 29.34
N LYS A 31 30.15 -20.67 28.94
CA LYS A 31 31.59 -20.82 28.60
C LYS A 31 32.36 -19.49 28.48
N LYS A 32 33.22 -19.27 29.48
CA LYS A 32 34.61 -18.74 29.44
C LYS A 32 34.99 -17.71 28.36
N ARG A 33 35.15 -16.47 28.83
CA ARG A 33 36.39 -15.67 28.89
C ARG A 33 37.60 -16.15 28.05
N SER A 34 38.02 -15.34 27.08
CA SER A 34 39.43 -15.04 26.71
C SER A 34 39.45 -13.69 25.97
N GLU A 35 39.86 -12.59 26.60
CA GLU A 35 41.21 -12.02 26.56
C GLU A 35 41.73 -11.63 25.16
N ASN A 36 41.91 -10.30 25.03
CA ASN A 36 42.73 -9.49 24.13
C ASN A 36 43.83 -10.19 23.31
N VAL A 37 43.95 -9.78 22.05
CA VAL A 37 45.27 -9.55 21.42
C VAL A 37 45.24 -8.25 20.61
N SER A 38 46.05 -7.29 21.06
CA SER A 38 46.53 -6.15 20.29
C SER A 38 47.56 -6.61 19.26
N GLY A 39 47.54 -6.03 18.06
CA GLY A 39 48.60 -6.21 17.07
C GLY A 39 48.64 -5.03 16.11
N LYS A 40 49.67 -4.21 16.27
CA LYS A 40 50.00 -3.02 15.50
C LYS A 40 50.79 -3.36 14.24
N GLU A 41 50.63 -2.48 13.25
CA GLU A 41 51.65 -1.93 12.34
C GLU A 41 52.00 -2.58 10.98
N ASN A 42 52.12 -1.63 10.02
CA ASN A 42 52.83 -1.61 8.72
C ASN A 42 52.06 -2.20 7.52
N GLY A 43 51.78 -1.50 6.43
CA GLY A 43 52.35 -0.26 5.88
C GLY A 43 53.00 -0.57 4.53
N VAL A 44 52.34 -0.29 3.40
CA VAL A 44 52.98 -0.18 2.08
C VAL A 44 52.29 0.91 1.25
N LYS A 45 53.10 1.90 0.84
CA LYS A 45 52.83 2.91 -0.18
C LYS A 45 52.99 2.30 -1.59
N GLY A 46 52.21 2.77 -2.56
CA GLY A 46 52.48 2.61 -3.99
C GLY A 46 51.69 3.65 -4.79
N ASN A 47 52.41 4.41 -5.61
CA ASN A 47 52.03 5.67 -6.28
C ASN A 47 51.32 5.49 -7.64
N ASP A 48 50.66 6.59 -8.04
CA ASP A 48 50.60 7.24 -9.36
C ASP A 48 50.26 6.45 -10.64
N GLY A 49 49.29 7.00 -11.40
CA GLY A 49 49.23 6.79 -12.86
C GLY A 49 47.91 7.17 -13.51
N LYS A 50 47.76 8.44 -13.92
CA LYS A 50 46.83 8.92 -14.95
C LYS A 50 46.94 8.09 -16.24
N ASP A 51 45.84 7.79 -16.93
CA ASP A 51 45.49 8.49 -18.18
C ASP A 51 44.10 8.15 -18.74
N LYS A 52 43.60 9.10 -19.52
CA LYS A 52 42.28 9.20 -20.16
C LYS A 52 42.15 8.31 -21.41
N SER A 53 40.93 7.89 -21.74
CA SER A 53 40.40 8.05 -23.10
C SER A 53 38.88 7.87 -23.14
N ASN A 54 38.24 8.80 -23.84
CA ASN A 54 36.82 8.86 -24.17
C ASN A 54 36.50 7.85 -25.28
N GLU A 55 35.30 7.29 -25.26
CA GLU A 55 34.58 7.02 -26.51
C GLU A 55 33.09 7.29 -26.32
N LYS A 56 32.58 8.20 -27.16
CA LYS A 56 31.18 8.58 -27.30
C LYS A 56 30.56 7.63 -28.30
N GLU A 57 29.41 7.05 -27.98
CA GLU A 57 28.45 6.66 -29.02
C GLU A 57 27.09 7.31 -28.76
N ASP A 58 26.78 8.27 -29.63
CA ASP A 58 25.48 8.87 -29.83
C ASP A 58 24.50 7.84 -30.40
N LYS A 59 23.34 7.64 -29.76
CA LYS A 59 22.11 7.30 -30.47
C LYS A 59 20.94 8.15 -29.98
N LYS A 60 20.56 9.08 -30.86
CA LYS A 60 19.21 9.61 -31.13
C LYS A 60 18.11 8.70 -30.56
N GLY A 61 17.07 9.18 -29.90
CA GLY A 61 16.43 10.49 -30.01
C GLY A 61 14.94 10.21 -30.11
N THR A 62 14.21 10.48 -29.04
CA THR A 62 12.75 10.55 -29.05
C THR A 62 12.40 11.88 -28.42
N ASP A 63 12.20 12.89 -29.29
CA ASP A 63 11.69 14.20 -28.90
C ASP A 63 10.30 14.01 -28.26
N ARG A 64 10.24 14.18 -26.94
CA ARG A 64 9.03 14.60 -26.24
C ARG A 64 9.32 16.00 -25.72
N ASN A 65 8.43 16.91 -26.10
CA ASN A 65 8.47 18.35 -25.84
C ASN A 65 9.06 18.67 -24.45
N SER A 66 10.22 19.32 -24.45
CA SER A 66 10.81 19.88 -23.24
C SER A 66 10.02 21.12 -22.83
N GLU A 67 8.93 20.90 -22.10
CA GLU A 67 8.45 21.91 -21.16
C GLU A 67 9.55 22.15 -20.13
N ASP A 68 9.64 23.39 -19.65
CA ASP A 68 10.75 23.96 -18.88
C ASP A 68 10.92 23.23 -17.51
N TYR A 69 11.55 22.05 -17.53
CA TYR A 69 11.83 21.28 -16.33
C TYR A 69 12.92 22.00 -15.53
N PRO A 70 12.69 22.29 -14.24
CA PRO A 70 13.71 22.91 -13.41
C PRO A 70 14.98 22.06 -13.38
N ALA A 71 16.14 22.74 -13.35
CA ALA A 71 17.47 22.12 -13.49
C ALA A 71 17.80 21.01 -12.48
N VAL A 72 17.00 20.85 -11.42
CA VAL A 72 17.12 19.78 -10.43
C VAL A 72 16.48 18.48 -10.95
N ILE A 73 15.34 18.56 -11.66
CA ILE A 73 14.66 17.39 -12.24
C ILE A 73 15.43 16.85 -13.44
N SER A 74 16.09 17.71 -14.22
CA SER A 74 16.86 17.27 -15.40
C SER A 74 18.07 16.39 -15.08
N LYS A 75 18.44 16.25 -13.80
CA LYS A 75 19.49 15.33 -13.32
C LYS A 75 18.93 14.10 -12.61
N ALA A 76 17.61 13.95 -12.53
CA ALA A 76 16.97 12.75 -11.99
C ALA A 76 17.57 11.46 -12.59
N ASN A 77 17.64 10.40 -11.79
CA ASN A 77 18.14 9.09 -12.18
C ASN A 77 19.59 9.05 -12.67
N THR A 78 20.37 10.13 -12.50
CA THR A 78 21.78 10.13 -12.88
C THR A 78 22.70 9.71 -11.74
N ASN A 79 23.73 8.92 -12.06
CA ASN A 79 24.73 8.43 -11.09
C ASN A 79 24.13 7.62 -9.94
N LEU A 80 23.07 6.84 -10.20
CA LEU A 80 22.51 5.95 -9.20
C LEU A 80 23.51 4.85 -8.84
N THR A 81 23.60 4.52 -7.55
CA THR A 81 24.37 3.37 -7.07
C THR A 81 23.43 2.18 -6.86
N ASN A 82 23.84 0.98 -7.26
CA ASN A 82 23.03 -0.26 -7.22
C ASN A 82 21.71 -0.18 -8.01
N GLU A 83 21.71 0.46 -9.17
CA GLU A 83 20.53 0.59 -10.05
C GLU A 83 19.93 -0.78 -10.45
N ASP A 84 20.74 -1.84 -10.47
CA ASP A 84 20.33 -3.22 -10.72
C ASP A 84 19.31 -3.78 -9.71
N LYS A 85 19.12 -3.10 -8.57
CA LYS A 85 18.09 -3.45 -7.58
C LYS A 85 16.72 -2.87 -7.90
N ILE A 86 16.61 -1.94 -8.85
CA ILE A 86 15.32 -1.41 -9.29
C ILE A 86 14.66 -2.50 -10.16
N PRO A 87 13.43 -2.92 -9.87
CA PRO A 87 12.73 -3.88 -10.73
C PRO A 87 12.48 -3.34 -12.14
N ASP A 88 12.62 -4.19 -13.17
CA ASP A 88 12.57 -3.81 -14.60
C ASP A 88 11.28 -3.05 -15.01
N GLY A 89 10.19 -3.20 -14.27
CA GLY A 89 8.91 -2.54 -14.54
C GLY A 89 8.61 -1.29 -13.70
N TYR A 90 9.54 -0.87 -12.83
CA TYR A 90 9.36 0.33 -12.02
C TYR A 90 9.28 1.59 -12.91
N PRO A 91 8.28 2.48 -12.73
CA PRO A 91 8.08 3.63 -13.62
C PRO A 91 9.00 4.80 -13.27
N MET A 92 10.30 4.60 -13.47
CA MET A 92 11.38 5.53 -13.07
C MET A 92 11.30 6.92 -13.74
N GLU A 93 10.59 7.03 -14.86
CA GLU A 93 10.32 8.31 -15.54
C GLU A 93 9.24 9.14 -14.84
N LEU A 94 8.32 8.48 -14.11
CA LEU A 94 7.21 9.13 -13.40
C LEU A 94 7.51 9.29 -11.91
N VAL A 95 8.25 8.35 -11.33
CA VAL A 95 8.71 8.37 -9.94
C VAL A 95 10.25 8.31 -9.93
N PRO A 96 10.93 9.39 -10.35
CA PRO A 96 12.39 9.42 -10.42
C PRO A 96 13.06 9.49 -9.06
N PHE A 97 14.31 9.03 -8.99
CA PHE A 97 15.19 9.21 -7.85
C PHE A 97 16.09 10.45 -8.01
N PRO A 98 16.44 11.15 -6.91
CA PRO A 98 17.45 12.20 -6.94
C PRO A 98 18.80 11.70 -7.48
N ALA A 99 19.55 12.59 -8.12
CA ALA A 99 20.89 12.29 -8.61
C ALA A 99 21.80 11.78 -7.49
N GLY A 100 22.60 10.75 -7.76
CA GLY A 100 23.54 10.20 -6.78
C GLY A 100 22.91 9.37 -5.66
N ALA A 101 21.59 9.11 -5.70
CA ALA A 101 20.96 8.22 -4.74
C ALA A 101 21.50 6.78 -4.88
N GLU A 102 21.59 6.08 -3.75
CA GLU A 102 21.87 4.65 -3.72
C GLU A 102 20.57 3.87 -3.51
N ILE A 103 20.32 2.89 -4.38
CA ILE A 103 19.20 1.98 -4.23
C ILE A 103 19.58 0.94 -3.19
N TYR A 104 18.87 0.97 -2.07
CA TYR A 104 19.09 0.06 -0.96
C TYR A 104 18.44 -1.30 -1.25
N SER A 105 17.18 -1.28 -1.68
CA SER A 105 16.40 -2.46 -2.04
C SER A 105 15.32 -2.12 -3.06
N GLY A 106 14.97 -3.08 -3.90
CA GLY A 106 13.78 -3.05 -4.72
C GLY A 106 13.12 -4.42 -4.71
N THR A 107 11.79 -4.45 -4.72
CA THR A 107 11.02 -5.69 -4.77
C THR A 107 9.80 -5.48 -5.64
N GLU A 108 9.62 -6.39 -6.58
CA GLU A 108 8.38 -6.53 -7.34
C GLU A 108 7.47 -7.54 -6.64
N ARG A 109 6.18 -7.23 -6.60
CA ARG A 109 5.12 -8.11 -6.13
C ARG A 109 3.97 -8.05 -7.12
N ASP A 110 3.22 -9.15 -7.19
CA ASP A 110 1.88 -9.12 -7.76
C ASP A 110 0.91 -9.06 -6.58
N LEU A 111 0.26 -7.91 -6.40
CA LEU A 111 -0.80 -7.76 -5.42
C LEU A 111 -2.10 -7.64 -6.20
N TRP A 112 -2.98 -8.62 -6.04
CA TRP A 112 -4.32 -8.62 -6.64
C TRP A 112 -4.30 -8.59 -8.17
N GLY A 113 -3.29 -9.21 -8.79
CA GLY A 113 -3.08 -9.18 -10.24
C GLY A 113 -2.46 -7.89 -10.75
N MET A 114 -2.05 -6.97 -9.85
CA MET A 114 -1.41 -5.71 -10.19
C MET A 114 0.08 -5.77 -9.88
N PRO A 115 0.95 -5.39 -10.83
CA PRO A 115 2.36 -5.19 -10.54
C PRO A 115 2.55 -4.07 -9.52
N CYS A 116 3.18 -4.41 -8.41
CA CYS A 116 3.51 -3.51 -7.32
C CYS A 116 5.02 -3.50 -7.10
N TYR A 117 5.57 -2.30 -6.93
CA TYR A 117 6.99 -2.11 -6.73
C TYR A 117 7.23 -1.35 -5.43
N LEU A 118 8.05 -1.95 -4.57
CA LEU A 118 8.58 -1.30 -3.38
C LEU A 118 10.06 -1.04 -3.61
N VAL A 119 10.46 0.23 -3.69
CA VAL A 119 11.87 0.62 -3.86
C VAL A 119 12.26 1.58 -2.74
N THR A 120 13.35 1.24 -2.07
CA THR A 120 13.99 2.06 -1.03
C THR A 120 15.31 2.60 -1.57
N ALA A 121 15.45 3.91 -1.54
CA ALA A 121 16.67 4.63 -1.88
C ALA A 121 17.17 5.47 -0.71
N ILE A 122 18.47 5.72 -0.67
CA ILE A 122 19.13 6.54 0.35
C ILE A 122 20.05 7.55 -0.33
N THR A 123 20.15 8.76 0.21
CA THR A 123 20.95 9.84 -0.39
C THR A 123 21.71 10.65 0.67
N GLU A 124 22.86 11.18 0.26
CA GLU A 124 23.64 12.16 1.04
C GLU A 124 22.99 13.55 1.06
N ASP A 125 22.03 13.80 0.17
CA ASP A 125 21.24 15.03 0.15
C ASP A 125 20.39 15.16 1.41
N ASN A 126 20.19 16.39 1.86
CA ASN A 126 19.40 16.64 3.05
C ASN A 126 17.89 16.57 2.75
N PHE A 127 17.11 16.34 3.80
CA PHE A 127 15.67 16.15 3.72
C PHE A 127 14.93 17.28 2.97
N LYS A 128 15.35 18.54 3.16
CA LYS A 128 14.69 19.69 2.52
C LYS A 128 14.91 19.72 1.02
N ASP A 129 16.09 19.34 0.56
CA ASP A 129 16.42 19.31 -0.86
C ASP A 129 15.67 18.17 -1.56
N VAL A 130 15.63 16.98 -0.95
CA VAL A 130 14.87 15.83 -1.46
C VAL A 130 13.36 16.11 -1.47
N LEU A 131 12.83 16.73 -0.41
CA LEU A 131 11.43 17.14 -0.37
C LEU A 131 11.10 18.17 -1.46
N SER A 132 11.99 19.13 -1.69
CA SER A 132 11.80 20.14 -2.74
C SER A 132 11.85 19.51 -4.13
N PHE A 133 12.73 18.52 -4.34
CA PHE A 133 12.78 17.72 -5.56
C PHE A 133 11.43 17.05 -5.84
N TYR A 134 10.88 16.28 -4.90
CA TYR A 134 9.63 15.55 -5.14
C TYR A 134 8.40 16.46 -5.24
N LYS A 135 8.37 17.59 -4.54
CA LYS A 135 7.31 18.60 -4.72
C LYS A 135 7.28 19.17 -6.13
N GLU A 136 8.44 19.32 -6.75
CA GLU A 136 8.52 19.80 -8.12
C GLU A 136 8.25 18.68 -9.14
N VAL A 137 8.72 17.45 -8.89
CA VAL A 137 8.40 16.26 -9.71
C VAL A 137 6.89 16.06 -9.80
N PHE A 138 6.19 16.12 -8.67
CA PHE A 138 4.75 15.89 -8.61
C PHE A 138 3.92 17.16 -8.69
N LYS A 139 4.51 18.25 -9.19
CA LYS A 139 3.79 19.50 -9.39
C LYS A 139 2.67 19.27 -10.40
N ASN A 140 1.44 19.63 -10.01
CA ASN A 140 0.21 19.44 -10.80
C ASN A 140 -0.24 17.98 -10.99
N SER A 141 0.33 17.02 -10.26
CA SER A 141 -0.09 15.60 -10.33
C SER A 141 -1.45 15.31 -9.66
N GLY A 142 -1.97 16.23 -8.84
CA GLY A 142 -3.13 15.97 -7.99
C GLY A 142 -2.82 15.16 -6.72
N LEU A 143 -1.57 14.69 -6.56
CA LEU A 143 -1.14 13.96 -5.37
C LEU A 143 -1.18 14.83 -4.12
N PHE A 144 -1.53 14.20 -3.00
CA PHE A 144 -1.64 14.87 -1.71
C PHE A 144 -0.38 14.62 -0.87
N GLY A 145 0.16 15.68 -0.27
CA GLY A 145 1.35 15.61 0.56
C GLY A 145 1.06 15.96 2.03
N ASN A 146 1.48 15.11 2.96
CA ASN A 146 1.25 15.27 4.39
C ASN A 146 2.54 15.08 5.20
N THR A 147 2.71 15.89 6.25
CA THR A 147 3.77 15.67 7.24
C THR A 147 3.33 14.56 8.19
N LEU A 148 4.08 13.46 8.26
CA LEU A 148 3.79 12.35 9.18
C LEU A 148 4.32 12.66 10.59
N SER A 149 5.54 13.18 10.67
CA SER A 149 6.23 13.54 11.90
C SER A 149 7.37 14.52 11.61
N GLU A 150 8.08 14.99 12.64
CA GLU A 150 9.25 15.83 12.44
C GLU A 150 10.34 15.07 11.66
N GLY A 151 10.68 15.56 10.46
CA GLY A 151 11.63 14.92 9.56
C GLY A 151 11.03 13.78 8.74
N SER A 152 9.70 13.66 8.65
CA SER A 152 9.05 12.68 7.75
C SER A 152 7.91 13.31 6.96
N TYR A 153 7.88 13.06 5.66
CA TYR A 153 6.87 13.58 4.75
C TYR A 153 6.41 12.47 3.80
N MET A 154 5.11 12.42 3.55
CA MET A 154 4.49 11.45 2.67
C MET A 154 3.77 12.16 1.52
N ILE A 155 3.92 11.65 0.31
CA ILE A 155 3.16 12.04 -0.89
C ILE A 155 2.39 10.80 -1.34
N GLN A 156 1.08 10.92 -1.53
CA GLN A 156 0.27 9.77 -1.95
C GLN A 156 -0.91 10.15 -2.83
N GLY A 157 -1.42 9.17 -3.57
CA GLY A 157 -2.62 9.28 -4.38
C GLY A 157 -2.48 8.59 -5.74
N GLU A 158 -3.40 8.91 -6.63
CA GLU A 158 -3.39 8.42 -8.00
C GLU A 158 -2.64 9.38 -8.92
N TYR A 159 -1.82 8.81 -9.80
CA TYR A 159 -1.06 9.57 -10.80
C TYR A 159 -0.81 8.68 -12.02
N GLU A 160 -1.14 9.13 -13.23
CA GLU A 160 -0.81 8.40 -14.49
C GLU A 160 -1.10 6.88 -14.46
N LYS A 161 -2.31 6.50 -13.99
CA LYS A 161 -2.75 5.09 -13.80
C LYS A 161 -1.92 4.29 -12.80
N MET A 162 -1.32 4.94 -11.81
CA MET A 162 -0.65 4.30 -10.70
C MET A 162 -1.21 4.81 -9.38
N ASN A 163 -1.27 3.94 -8.38
CA ASN A 163 -1.39 4.35 -6.99
C ASN A 163 0.02 4.47 -6.41
N LEU A 164 0.37 5.67 -5.95
CA LEU A 164 1.69 6.01 -5.41
C LEU A 164 1.59 6.30 -3.92
N ILE A 165 2.54 5.76 -3.16
CA ILE A 165 2.90 6.25 -1.83
C ILE A 165 4.40 6.47 -1.82
N LEU A 166 4.84 7.68 -1.50
CA LEU A 166 6.23 8.04 -1.39
C LEU A 166 6.48 8.64 -0.01
N THR A 167 7.38 8.04 0.75
CA THR A 167 7.82 8.54 2.06
C THR A 167 9.24 9.05 1.96
N ILE A 168 9.46 10.26 2.45
CA ILE A 168 10.77 10.90 2.58
C ILE A 168 11.05 11.03 4.07
N LYS A 169 12.18 10.52 4.52
CA LYS A 169 12.54 10.55 5.94
C LYS A 169 13.95 11.07 6.14
N GLU A 170 14.08 12.04 7.03
CA GLU A 170 15.35 12.51 7.56
C GLU A 170 15.96 11.40 8.42
N GLU A 171 17.11 10.91 8.00
CA GLU A 171 17.86 9.93 8.76
C GLU A 171 18.75 10.66 9.76
N LYS A 172 18.29 10.67 11.01
CA LYS A 172 19.11 11.11 12.16
C LYS A 172 20.18 10.05 12.39
N LYS A 173 21.26 10.40 13.11
CA LYS A 173 22.32 9.47 13.52
C LYS A 173 21.76 8.39 14.46
N ASP A 174 21.05 7.44 13.90
CA ASP A 174 20.76 6.16 14.54
C ASP A 174 21.96 5.24 14.30
N SER A 175 22.25 4.39 15.27
CA SER A 175 23.51 3.61 15.34
C SER A 175 23.69 2.57 14.23
N THR A 176 22.64 2.32 13.43
CA THR A 176 22.58 1.28 12.40
C THR A 176 22.68 1.82 10.98
N PHE A 177 22.60 3.15 10.78
CA PHE A 177 22.59 3.76 9.46
C PHE A 177 23.93 4.44 9.15
N ASP A 178 24.47 4.28 7.93
CA ASP A 178 25.71 4.94 7.55
C ASP A 178 25.52 6.46 7.61
N PRO A 179 26.26 7.17 8.49
CA PRO A 179 26.04 8.58 8.77
C PRO A 179 26.29 9.52 7.59
N LYS A 180 26.82 9.03 6.46
CA LYS A 180 26.95 9.85 5.24
C LYS A 180 25.59 10.12 4.59
N TYR A 181 24.66 9.16 4.64
CA TYR A 181 23.31 9.35 4.11
C TYR A 181 22.47 10.13 5.10
N LYS A 182 21.73 11.13 4.61
CA LYS A 182 20.94 12.05 5.44
C LYS A 182 19.44 11.88 5.21
N THR A 183 19.04 11.20 4.13
CA THR A 183 17.63 11.03 3.79
C THR A 183 17.40 9.68 3.14
N SER A 184 16.34 9.01 3.58
CA SER A 184 15.79 7.83 2.93
C SER A 184 14.51 8.18 2.17
N ILE A 185 14.27 7.43 1.11
CA ILE A 185 13.13 7.55 0.21
C ILE A 185 12.57 6.15 0.07
N GLU A 186 11.30 5.97 0.41
CA GLU A 186 10.58 4.72 0.21
C GLU A 186 9.44 4.99 -0.76
N THR A 187 9.39 4.21 -1.84
CA THR A 187 8.36 4.34 -2.87
C THR A 187 7.60 3.04 -2.98
N TYR A 188 6.28 3.13 -2.92
CA TYR A 188 5.36 2.07 -3.22
C TYR A 188 4.53 2.49 -4.44
N VAL A 189 4.62 1.72 -5.52
CA VAL A 189 3.93 2.00 -6.77
C VAL A 189 3.11 0.77 -7.16
N ALA A 190 1.80 0.91 -7.26
CA ALA A 190 0.92 -0.11 -7.83
C ALA A 190 0.41 0.35 -9.19
N LEU A 191 0.66 -0.43 -10.24
CA LEU A 191 0.19 -0.13 -11.59
C LEU A 191 -1.27 -0.59 -11.74
N LEU A 192 -2.18 0.37 -11.97
CA LEU A 192 -3.60 0.11 -12.14
C LEU A 192 -3.87 -0.39 -13.56
N LYS A 193 -4.71 -1.42 -13.68
CA LYS A 193 -5.23 -1.87 -14.98
C LYS A 193 -6.34 -0.93 -15.46
N ASP A 194 -6.53 -0.84 -16.78
CA ASP A 194 -7.58 0.01 -17.40
C ASP A 194 -8.99 -0.32 -16.87
N GLU A 195 -9.25 -1.59 -16.56
CA GLU A 195 -10.53 -2.04 -15.98
C GLU A 195 -10.73 -1.53 -14.55
N THR A 196 -9.68 -1.57 -13.72
CA THR A 196 -9.67 -1.01 -12.35
C THR A 196 -9.86 0.50 -12.37
N LEU A 197 -9.24 1.18 -13.33
CA LEU A 197 -9.39 2.63 -13.53
C LEU A 197 -10.84 3.00 -13.90
N GLY A 198 -11.51 2.18 -14.71
CA GLY A 198 -12.92 2.36 -15.06
C GLY A 198 -13.85 2.26 -13.84
N GLN A 199 -13.63 1.27 -12.97
CA GLN A 199 -14.43 1.07 -11.75
C GLN A 199 -14.26 2.22 -10.75
N LEU A 200 -13.02 2.72 -10.57
CA LEU A 200 -12.72 3.88 -9.71
C LEU A 200 -13.38 5.17 -10.24
N GLN A 201 -13.30 5.41 -11.56
CA GLN A 201 -13.92 6.58 -12.19
C GLN A 201 -15.45 6.55 -12.13
N GLU A 202 -16.06 5.37 -12.24
CA GLU A 202 -17.52 5.20 -12.06
C GLU A 202 -17.95 5.45 -10.60
N ALA A 203 -17.14 5.04 -9.62
CA ALA A 203 -17.38 5.31 -8.20
C ALA A 203 -17.28 6.81 -7.87
N GLU A 204 -16.37 7.56 -8.49
CA GLU A 204 -16.28 9.02 -8.35
C GLU A 204 -17.42 9.75 -9.09
N GLY A 205 -17.80 9.28 -10.28
CA GLY A 205 -18.90 9.85 -11.07
C GLY A 205 -20.26 9.74 -10.38
N ASN A 206 -20.51 8.64 -9.67
CA ASN A 206 -21.76 8.40 -8.96
C ASN A 206 -21.90 9.19 -7.64
N ASN A 207 -20.81 9.76 -7.12
CA ASN A 207 -20.81 10.54 -5.88
C ASN A 207 -21.04 12.05 -6.08
N ASN A 208 -21.19 12.53 -7.32
CA ASN A 208 -21.38 13.95 -7.64
C ASN A 208 -22.84 14.41 -7.81
N HIS A 209 -23.83 13.65 -7.33
CA HIS A 209 -25.22 14.12 -7.24
C HIS A 209 -25.59 14.52 -5.81
N SER A 210 -25.13 15.70 -5.36
CA SER A 210 -25.87 16.53 -4.38
C SER A 210 -25.23 17.90 -4.14
N ASN A 211 -25.48 18.85 -5.03
CA ASN A 211 -25.92 20.21 -4.68
C ASN A 211 -26.05 21.07 -5.93
N GLU A 212 -27.27 21.42 -6.32
CA GLU A 212 -27.75 22.81 -6.41
C GLU A 212 -29.21 22.81 -6.92
N GLY A 213 -30.03 23.72 -6.39
CA GLY A 213 -31.47 23.74 -6.59
C GLY A 213 -31.96 24.41 -7.89
N TYR A 214 -33.19 24.02 -8.28
CA TYR A 214 -34.24 24.73 -9.06
C TYR A 214 -33.81 25.64 -10.25
N THR A 215 -34.34 25.58 -11.49
CA THR A 215 -35.52 24.97 -12.14
C THR A 215 -35.41 25.11 -13.66
N MET A 216 -36.16 24.25 -14.39
CA MET A 216 -36.64 24.31 -15.79
C MET A 216 -35.62 23.93 -16.88
N GLU A 217 -35.94 23.17 -17.94
CA GLU A 217 -37.22 22.76 -18.54
C GLU A 217 -36.99 21.45 -19.34
N GLU A 218 -38.09 20.74 -19.59
CA GLU A 218 -38.20 19.38 -20.16
C GLU A 218 -37.48 19.17 -21.50
N PHE A 219 -36.75 18.05 -21.63
CA PHE A 219 -36.68 17.26 -22.86
C PHE A 219 -36.24 15.82 -22.52
N TYR A 220 -37.19 14.89 -22.48
CA TYR A 220 -36.90 13.45 -22.46
C TYR A 220 -36.67 12.95 -23.89
N PRO A 221 -35.61 12.18 -24.17
CA PRO A 221 -35.72 11.05 -25.06
C PRO A 221 -36.04 9.79 -24.24
N GLU A 222 -37.06 9.07 -24.70
CA GLU A 222 -37.52 7.79 -24.16
C GLU A 222 -36.36 6.80 -23.96
N GLU A 223 -36.20 6.29 -22.73
CA GLU A 223 -35.35 5.13 -22.47
C GLU A 223 -36.03 3.85 -23.00
N ASP A 224 -35.25 3.07 -23.75
CA ASP A 224 -35.58 1.71 -24.16
C ASP A 224 -35.60 0.79 -22.91
N PRO A 225 -36.76 0.22 -22.52
CA PRO A 225 -36.88 -0.58 -21.30
C PRO A 225 -36.22 -1.98 -21.42
N ASN A 226 -35.50 -2.27 -22.51
CA ASN A 226 -34.88 -3.58 -22.74
C ASN A 226 -33.34 -3.59 -22.76
N LYS A 227 -32.65 -2.55 -22.30
CA LYS A 227 -31.23 -2.71 -21.92
C LYS A 227 -31.09 -3.32 -20.53
N GLN A 228 -31.56 -4.55 -20.44
CA GLN A 228 -31.12 -5.50 -19.43
C GLN A 228 -29.63 -5.76 -19.69
N SER A 229 -28.77 -5.07 -18.94
CA SER A 229 -27.36 -5.44 -18.82
C SER A 229 -27.31 -6.77 -18.08
N ASN A 230 -27.56 -7.85 -18.81
CA ASN A 230 -27.15 -9.18 -18.41
C ASN A 230 -25.63 -9.24 -18.55
N SER A 231 -24.93 -8.67 -17.58
CA SER A 231 -23.57 -9.07 -17.29
C SER A 231 -23.64 -10.50 -16.74
N THR A 232 -23.50 -11.46 -17.65
CA THR A 232 -23.21 -12.85 -17.30
C THR A 232 -21.93 -12.87 -16.50
N GLY A 233 -22.02 -13.40 -15.27
CA GLY A 233 -20.91 -13.48 -14.33
C GLY A 233 -19.71 -14.22 -14.87
N ASP A 234 -18.69 -13.45 -15.23
CA ASP A 234 -17.31 -13.90 -15.33
C ASP A 234 -16.47 -13.01 -14.39
N ASP A 235 -15.96 -13.65 -13.34
CA ASP A 235 -14.82 -13.30 -12.50
C ASP A 235 -14.52 -11.81 -12.26
N ILE A 236 -15.09 -11.26 -11.18
CA ILE A 236 -14.44 -10.13 -10.49
C ILE A 236 -13.12 -10.67 -9.93
N PHE A 237 -12.06 -10.31 -10.65
CA PHE A 237 -10.69 -10.80 -10.61
C PHE A 237 -10.11 -10.94 -9.19
N THR A 238 -9.75 -12.16 -8.79
CA THR A 238 -8.84 -12.36 -7.63
C THR A 238 -7.79 -13.45 -7.85
N GLY A 239 -7.92 -14.29 -8.88
CA GLY A 239 -7.05 -15.46 -9.06
C GLY A 239 -7.08 -16.45 -7.87
N GLY A 240 -7.96 -16.23 -6.89
CA GLY A 240 -8.10 -17.03 -5.68
C GLY A 240 -9.19 -18.09 -5.83
N ASN A 241 -9.11 -19.14 -5.01
CA ASN A 241 -10.12 -20.18 -4.98
C ASN A 241 -11.14 -19.90 -3.87
N ALA A 242 -12.32 -19.39 -4.24
CA ALA A 242 -13.41 -19.12 -3.30
C ALA A 242 -13.88 -20.35 -2.49
N ASN A 243 -13.55 -21.56 -2.93
CA ASN A 243 -13.87 -22.80 -2.22
C ASN A 243 -12.73 -23.30 -1.32
N ALA A 244 -11.62 -22.56 -1.21
CA ALA A 244 -10.50 -22.94 -0.33
C ALA A 244 -10.87 -22.85 1.16
N ILE A 245 -11.86 -22.03 1.51
CA ILE A 245 -12.40 -21.94 2.87
C ILE A 245 -13.48 -23.01 3.04
N GLU A 246 -13.06 -24.15 3.59
CA GLU A 246 -13.91 -25.35 3.76
C GLU A 246 -14.85 -25.25 4.98
N SER A 247 -14.53 -24.40 5.94
CA SER A 247 -15.35 -24.19 7.14
C SER A 247 -15.16 -22.78 7.71
N VAL A 248 -16.15 -22.34 8.48
CA VAL A 248 -16.21 -21.00 9.07
C VAL A 248 -16.67 -21.05 10.52
N ASN A 249 -16.32 -20.03 11.30
CA ASN A 249 -16.72 -19.86 12.71
C ASN A 249 -16.29 -21.03 13.62
N THR A 250 -15.39 -21.89 13.16
CA THR A 250 -14.86 -23.03 13.89
C THR A 250 -13.37 -22.87 14.16
N THR A 251 -12.92 -23.34 15.32
CA THR A 251 -11.50 -23.33 15.70
C THR A 251 -10.92 -21.91 15.73
N LEU A 252 -11.76 -20.92 16.05
CA LEU A 252 -11.31 -19.55 16.30
C LEU A 252 -10.61 -19.49 17.65
N THR A 253 -9.50 -18.77 17.71
CA THR A 253 -8.76 -18.52 18.95
C THR A 253 -8.48 -17.02 19.10
N GLY A 254 -7.99 -16.59 20.27
CA GLY A 254 -7.74 -15.18 20.54
C GLY A 254 -8.94 -14.48 21.21
N GLU A 255 -9.14 -13.20 20.88
CA GLU A 255 -10.22 -12.39 21.46
C GLU A 255 -11.61 -12.94 21.09
N PRO A 256 -12.60 -12.86 22.00
CA PRO A 256 -13.95 -13.34 21.74
C PRO A 256 -14.69 -12.40 20.78
N ILE A 257 -15.41 -12.97 19.80
CA ILE A 257 -16.26 -12.19 18.89
C ILE A 257 -17.34 -11.41 19.67
N PRO A 258 -17.57 -10.12 19.36
CA PRO A 258 -18.60 -9.33 20.03
C PRO A 258 -19.98 -9.95 19.85
N LYS A 259 -20.80 -10.00 20.91
CA LYS A 259 -22.13 -10.66 20.88
C LYS A 259 -23.10 -10.16 19.81
N GLY A 260 -22.92 -8.96 19.29
CA GLY A 260 -23.78 -8.39 18.25
C GLY A 260 -23.17 -8.41 16.86
N PHE A 261 -21.97 -8.97 16.70
CA PHE A 261 -21.41 -9.26 15.40
C PHE A 261 -22.09 -10.52 14.85
N ASP A 262 -22.75 -10.41 13.70
CA ASP A 262 -23.50 -11.50 13.10
C ASP A 262 -22.60 -12.36 12.21
N THR A 263 -22.05 -13.43 12.80
CA THR A 263 -21.18 -14.38 12.10
C THR A 263 -21.92 -15.28 11.11
N ASP A 264 -23.26 -15.30 11.12
CA ASP A 264 -24.05 -15.99 10.10
C ASP A 264 -24.16 -15.12 8.84
N LEU A 265 -24.16 -13.79 9.00
CA LEU A 265 -24.14 -12.83 7.89
C LEU A 265 -22.74 -12.72 7.27
N VAL A 266 -21.71 -12.48 8.10
CA VAL A 266 -20.31 -12.39 7.65
C VAL A 266 -19.44 -13.34 8.46
N PRO A 267 -19.29 -14.59 8.01
CA PRO A 267 -18.52 -15.59 8.72
C PRO A 267 -17.02 -15.27 8.78
N VAL A 268 -16.38 -15.73 9.85
CA VAL A 268 -14.93 -15.67 10.03
C VAL A 268 -14.29 -16.98 9.54
N PRO A 269 -13.19 -16.96 8.77
CA PRO A 269 -12.59 -18.18 8.23
C PRO A 269 -12.08 -19.09 9.35
N SER A 270 -12.25 -20.40 9.22
CA SER A 270 -11.85 -21.33 10.27
C SER A 270 -10.34 -21.34 10.54
N GLY A 271 -9.99 -21.54 11.81
CA GLY A 271 -8.59 -21.55 12.25
C GLY A 271 -7.93 -20.16 12.27
N SER A 272 -8.72 -19.10 12.18
CA SER A 272 -8.22 -17.73 12.37
C SER A 272 -7.91 -17.44 13.84
N VAL A 273 -6.93 -16.57 14.08
CA VAL A 273 -6.66 -16.00 15.40
C VAL A 273 -7.19 -14.58 15.42
N ILE A 274 -8.15 -14.32 16.28
CA ILE A 274 -8.73 -12.99 16.47
C ILE A 274 -7.78 -12.19 17.36
N SER A 275 -7.18 -11.16 16.78
CA SER A 275 -6.24 -10.27 17.46
C SER A 275 -6.93 -9.08 18.09
N PHE A 276 -8.09 -8.67 17.55
CA PHE A 276 -8.82 -7.51 18.02
C PHE A 276 -10.31 -7.63 17.74
N THR A 277 -11.11 -7.07 18.65
CA THR A 277 -12.54 -6.90 18.44
C THR A 277 -12.99 -5.56 19.02
N SER A 278 -14.00 -4.95 18.42
CA SER A 278 -14.58 -3.71 18.94
C SER A 278 -16.10 -3.67 18.77
N SER A 279 -16.74 -2.87 19.61
CA SER A 279 -18.13 -2.48 19.46
C SER A 279 -18.28 -1.04 19.94
N PHE A 280 -18.84 -0.18 19.10
CA PHE A 280 -19.08 1.21 19.42
C PHE A 280 -20.31 1.75 18.69
N GLU A 281 -20.75 2.93 19.09
CA GLU A 281 -21.83 3.65 18.42
C GLU A 281 -21.25 4.88 17.75
N ASP A 282 -21.62 5.10 16.49
CA ASP A 282 -21.27 6.31 15.73
C ASP A 282 -22.43 6.70 14.82
N GLY A 283 -22.71 8.00 14.72
CA GLY A 283 -23.81 8.51 13.89
C GLY A 283 -25.21 7.99 14.24
N GLY A 284 -25.38 7.34 15.40
CA GLY A 284 -26.63 6.66 15.78
C GLY A 284 -26.71 5.21 15.35
N ASN A 285 -25.69 4.68 14.67
CA ASN A 285 -25.58 3.28 14.30
C ASN A 285 -24.72 2.51 15.31
N LYS A 286 -24.83 1.18 15.28
CA LYS A 286 -23.98 0.30 16.08
C LYS A 286 -23.01 -0.46 15.19
N ILE A 287 -21.73 -0.24 15.44
CA ILE A 287 -20.63 -0.79 14.65
C ILE A 287 -19.96 -1.89 15.46
N TYR A 288 -19.69 -3.02 14.81
CA TYR A 288 -18.89 -4.12 15.35
C TYR A 288 -17.75 -4.43 14.40
N ALA A 289 -16.54 -4.60 14.93
CA ALA A 289 -15.39 -5.02 14.13
C ALA A 289 -14.69 -6.24 14.73
N VAL A 290 -14.13 -7.07 13.85
CA VAL A 290 -13.32 -8.23 14.17
C VAL A 290 -12.11 -8.22 13.26
N SER A 291 -10.91 -8.24 13.84
CA SER A 291 -9.66 -8.33 13.10
C SER A 291 -8.87 -9.58 13.53
N GLY A 292 -8.19 -10.20 12.57
CA GLY A 292 -7.44 -11.41 12.85
C GLY A 292 -6.52 -11.86 11.73
N SER A 293 -5.75 -12.90 12.02
CA SER A 293 -4.85 -13.57 11.06
C SER A 293 -5.42 -14.91 10.64
N SER A 294 -5.19 -15.28 9.39
CA SER A 294 -5.78 -16.44 8.70
C SER A 294 -4.72 -17.26 7.97
N LYS A 295 -4.87 -18.59 7.99
CA LYS A 295 -4.00 -19.55 7.28
C LYS A 295 -4.23 -19.58 5.76
N TYR A 296 -5.32 -18.96 5.30
CA TYR A 296 -5.71 -18.90 3.89
C TYR A 296 -4.97 -17.78 3.19
N LYS A 297 -4.73 -17.92 1.88
CA LYS A 297 -4.07 -16.87 1.11
C LYS A 297 -5.01 -15.66 0.97
N PRO A 298 -4.47 -14.43 0.87
CA PRO A 298 -5.28 -13.22 0.69
C PRO A 298 -6.27 -13.33 -0.48
N ASN A 299 -5.80 -13.79 -1.65
CA ASN A 299 -6.65 -13.98 -2.84
C ASN A 299 -7.79 -14.97 -2.62
N ASP A 300 -7.56 -16.05 -1.85
CA ASP A 300 -8.61 -17.02 -1.53
C ASP A 300 -9.68 -16.40 -0.62
N LEU A 301 -9.28 -15.55 0.33
CA LEU A 301 -10.22 -14.80 1.18
C LEU A 301 -11.05 -13.81 0.38
N VAL A 302 -10.44 -13.03 -0.53
CA VAL A 302 -11.20 -12.08 -1.35
C VAL A 302 -12.18 -12.84 -2.26
N ALA A 303 -11.73 -13.90 -2.93
CA ALA A 303 -12.61 -14.74 -3.76
C ALA A 303 -13.80 -15.28 -2.97
N TYR A 304 -13.56 -15.70 -1.72
CA TYR A 304 -14.59 -16.19 -0.83
C TYR A 304 -15.61 -15.12 -0.43
N TYR A 305 -15.17 -13.96 0.04
CA TYR A 305 -16.08 -12.91 0.48
C TYR A 305 -16.84 -12.26 -0.69
N MET A 306 -16.20 -12.09 -1.84
CA MET A 306 -16.88 -11.63 -3.06
C MET A 306 -17.97 -12.63 -3.48
N LYS A 307 -17.70 -13.94 -3.40
CA LYS A 307 -18.70 -14.98 -3.68
C LYS A 307 -19.82 -15.01 -2.64
N LEU A 308 -19.49 -14.82 -1.36
CA LEU A 308 -20.46 -14.78 -0.25
C LEU A 308 -21.43 -13.61 -0.44
N LEU A 309 -20.91 -12.43 -0.79
CA LEU A 309 -21.66 -11.18 -0.89
C LEU A 309 -22.21 -10.92 -2.30
N LYS A 310 -22.16 -11.90 -3.21
CA LYS A 310 -22.53 -11.71 -4.63
C LYS A 310 -23.94 -11.17 -4.88
N ASP A 311 -24.86 -11.40 -3.93
CA ASP A 311 -26.26 -10.98 -4.01
C ASP A 311 -26.53 -9.73 -3.14
N ALA A 312 -25.49 -9.14 -2.54
CA ALA A 312 -25.59 -7.92 -1.73
C ALA A 312 -25.73 -6.67 -2.61
N GLU A 313 -26.38 -5.64 -2.07
CA GLU A 313 -26.48 -4.35 -2.73
C GLU A 313 -25.15 -3.60 -2.65
N LYS A 314 -24.83 -2.81 -3.68
CA LYS A 314 -23.62 -1.97 -3.72
C LYS A 314 -22.33 -2.75 -3.43
N LEU A 315 -22.27 -4.03 -3.82
CA LEU A 315 -21.04 -4.81 -3.72
C LEU A 315 -19.97 -4.15 -4.61
N GLN A 316 -18.87 -3.76 -3.99
CA GLN A 316 -17.68 -3.29 -4.65
C GLN A 316 -16.45 -3.92 -3.99
N GLY A 317 -15.38 -4.04 -4.77
CA GLY A 317 -14.12 -4.58 -4.31
C GLY A 317 -12.98 -3.90 -5.04
N GLU A 318 -12.05 -3.33 -4.30
CA GLU A 318 -10.93 -2.62 -4.87
C GLU A 318 -9.64 -2.85 -4.07
N PRO A 319 -8.49 -2.97 -4.74
CA PRO A 319 -7.21 -2.92 -4.06
C PRO A 319 -6.98 -1.55 -3.40
N VAL A 320 -6.65 -1.54 -2.11
CA VAL A 320 -6.28 -0.34 -1.37
C VAL A 320 -4.89 -0.57 -0.76
N MET A 321 -3.87 0.05 -1.37
CA MET A 321 -2.47 -0.10 -0.96
C MET A 321 -2.01 -1.57 -0.96
N TYR A 322 -1.64 -2.11 0.21
CA TYR A 322 -1.23 -3.50 0.47
C TYR A 322 -2.41 -4.40 0.88
N SER A 323 -3.63 -3.91 0.73
CA SER A 323 -4.86 -4.61 1.09
C SER A 323 -5.86 -4.64 -0.06
N TYR A 324 -6.92 -5.40 0.12
CA TYR A 324 -8.11 -5.39 -0.71
C TYR A 324 -9.29 -5.02 0.17
N LEU A 325 -10.03 -3.99 -0.22
CA LEU A 325 -11.24 -3.55 0.43
C LEU A 325 -12.44 -4.14 -0.30
N ILE A 326 -13.32 -4.81 0.42
CA ILE A 326 -14.64 -5.23 -0.05
C ILE A 326 -15.67 -4.44 0.73
N GLU A 327 -16.60 -3.81 0.04
CA GLU A 327 -17.73 -3.12 0.66
C GLU A 327 -19.03 -3.64 0.06
N ALA A 328 -20.05 -3.82 0.89
CA ALA A 328 -21.37 -4.25 0.46
C ALA A 328 -22.45 -3.84 1.47
N THR A 329 -23.70 -3.86 1.04
CA THR A 329 -24.87 -3.76 1.93
C THR A 329 -25.69 -5.04 1.82
N LEU A 330 -25.83 -5.77 2.92
CA LEU A 330 -26.61 -7.01 2.97
C LEU A 330 -27.56 -6.97 4.16
N ASN A 331 -28.86 -7.16 3.91
CA ASN A 331 -29.91 -7.08 4.94
C ASN A 331 -29.86 -5.78 5.76
N ASP A 332 -29.74 -4.63 5.09
CA ASP A 332 -29.61 -3.29 5.70
C ASP A 332 -28.38 -3.10 6.60
N VAL A 333 -27.41 -4.03 6.55
CA VAL A 333 -26.12 -3.91 7.24
C VAL A 333 -25.05 -3.53 6.23
N TYR A 334 -24.34 -2.43 6.49
CA TYR A 334 -23.16 -2.08 5.72
C TYR A 334 -21.97 -2.90 6.23
N ILE A 335 -21.29 -3.57 5.29
CA ILE A 335 -20.19 -4.49 5.56
C ILE A 335 -18.95 -3.92 4.87
N SER A 336 -17.85 -3.85 5.61
CA SER A 336 -16.53 -3.51 5.10
C SER A 336 -15.53 -4.59 5.51
N ILE A 337 -14.78 -5.11 4.55
CA ILE A 337 -13.79 -6.17 4.77
C ILE A 337 -12.46 -5.73 4.16
N TYR A 338 -11.46 -5.53 5.00
CA TYR A 338 -10.08 -5.34 4.59
C TYR A 338 -9.34 -6.66 4.67
N ILE A 339 -8.63 -7.04 3.61
CA ILE A 339 -7.80 -8.25 3.56
C ILE A 339 -6.40 -7.86 3.12
N TYR A 340 -5.36 -8.34 3.81
CA TYR A 340 -3.97 -8.01 3.50
C TYR A 340 -3.06 -9.23 3.63
N GLU A 341 -1.86 -9.15 3.04
CA GLU A 341 -0.80 -10.14 3.27
C GLU A 341 -0.35 -10.09 4.73
N ASP A 342 -0.39 -11.23 5.41
CA ASP A 342 0.22 -11.39 6.74
C ASP A 342 1.35 -12.40 6.60
N ASN A 343 2.55 -11.98 7.01
CA ASN A 343 3.76 -12.79 6.97
C ASN A 343 4.22 -13.17 8.39
N TYR A 344 3.35 -13.01 9.39
CA TYR A 344 3.64 -13.35 10.77
C TYR A 344 3.30 -14.82 11.07
N ASP A 345 4.29 -15.56 11.59
CA ASP A 345 4.20 -16.97 11.96
C ASP A 345 3.70 -17.89 10.82
N ASP A 346 2.65 -18.70 11.07
CA ASP A 346 2.08 -19.67 10.14
C ASP A 346 0.87 -19.11 9.36
N TYR A 347 0.56 -17.82 9.53
CA TYR A 347 -0.55 -17.15 8.85
C TYR A 347 -0.10 -16.58 7.51
N LYS A 348 -1.04 -16.46 6.57
CA LYS A 348 -0.77 -15.99 5.20
C LYS A 348 -1.51 -14.69 4.87
N SER A 349 -2.56 -14.39 5.62
CA SER A 349 -3.37 -13.19 5.44
C SER A 349 -3.86 -12.66 6.76
N GLY A 350 -4.08 -11.36 6.82
CA GLY A 350 -4.84 -10.72 7.87
C GLY A 350 -6.14 -10.18 7.30
N PHE A 351 -7.12 -9.99 8.18
CA PHE A 351 -8.41 -9.40 7.83
C PHE A 351 -8.90 -8.46 8.93
N GLU A 352 -9.74 -7.52 8.53
CA GLU A 352 -10.60 -6.73 9.40
C GLU A 352 -12.00 -6.70 8.78
N ILE A 353 -12.99 -7.17 9.52
CA ILE A 353 -14.39 -7.18 9.11
C ILE A 353 -15.14 -6.23 10.02
N SER A 354 -15.80 -5.24 9.44
CA SER A 354 -16.67 -4.29 10.13
C SER A 354 -18.11 -4.44 9.64
N MET A 355 -19.05 -4.36 10.58
CA MET A 355 -20.48 -4.37 10.33
C MET A 355 -21.11 -3.15 10.98
N ASP A 356 -21.73 -2.30 10.17
CA ASP A 356 -22.48 -1.13 10.60
C ASP A 356 -23.99 -1.41 10.50
N LEU A 357 -24.62 -1.59 11.66
CA LEU A 357 -26.05 -1.85 11.76
C LEU A 357 -26.77 -0.51 11.94
N SER A 358 -27.47 -0.10 10.89
CA SER A 358 -28.40 1.03 10.94
C SER A 358 -29.53 0.70 11.91
N ASN A 359 -29.82 1.61 12.84
CA ASN A 359 -30.91 1.46 13.83
C ASN A 359 -32.29 1.73 13.25
#